data_AF-A0A941AFU2-F1
#
_entry.id   AF-A0A941AFU2-F1
#
_cell.length_a   1.000
_cell.length_b   1.000
_cell.length_c   1.000
_cell.angle_alpha   90.00
_cell.angle_beta   90.00
_cell.angle_gamma   90.00
#
_symmetry.space_group_name_H-M   'P 1'
#
loop_
_entity.id
_entity.type
_entity.pdbx_description
1 polymer ?
#
loop_
_entity_poly.entity_id
_entity_poly.type
_entity_poly.pdbx_seq_one_letter_code
_entity_poly.pdbx_strand_id
1 'polypeptide(L)'
;MGRKPRIDHEELGRLVAEGWSNARLAEHFGVTESGVLQAKRAAGLSKPMTDHSGALPWKIRREHNQSGPATNLRNLSSVAQGRSVPKEKVNTALRWASRLVDNDLDIAYDPEHGFREVPAGERSHVAAMLAAARTAIDEEAGVTGSPPEATTQM
;
A
#
# COMPACT_ATOMS: atom_id res chain seq x y z
N MET A 1 21.94 22.13 31.23
CA MET A 1 20.84 21.74 30.31
C MET A 1 21.45 21.32 28.98
N GLY A 2 21.43 20.03 28.66
CA GLY A 2 22.05 19.50 27.45
C GLY A 2 21.20 19.79 26.21
N ARG A 3 21.82 20.38 25.18
CA ARG A 3 21.20 20.67 23.88
C ARG A 3 20.75 19.33 23.26
N LYS A 4 19.46 19.18 22.90
CA LYS A 4 18.98 17.98 22.18
C LYS A 4 19.81 17.80 20.90
N PRO A 5 20.31 16.59 20.59
CA PRO A 5 20.94 16.32 19.31
C PRO A 5 19.96 16.70 18.19
N ARG A 6 20.37 17.61 17.30
CA ARG A 6 19.57 18.00 16.14
C ARG A 6 20.12 17.22 14.95
N ILE A 7 19.28 16.38 14.37
CA ILE A 7 19.63 15.64 13.16
C ILE A 7 19.71 16.65 12.01
N ASP A 8 20.85 16.69 11.33
CA ASP A 8 21.01 17.45 10.09
C ASP A 8 20.24 16.72 8.96
N HIS A 9 19.29 17.42 8.34
CA HIS A 9 18.42 16.84 7.32
C HIS A 9 19.15 16.59 5.99
N GLU A 10 20.16 17.40 5.64
CA GLU A 10 20.94 17.20 4.42
C GLU A 10 21.83 15.97 4.55
N GLU A 11 22.50 15.83 5.69
CA GLU A 11 23.33 14.66 5.99
C GLU A 11 22.48 13.39 6.10
N LEU A 12 21.32 13.47 6.77
CA LEU A 12 20.34 12.38 6.82
C LEU A 12 19.90 11.95 5.42
N GLY A 13 19.68 12.90 4.50
CA GLY A 13 19.34 12.63 3.11
C GLY A 13 20.41 11.83 2.38
N ARG A 14 21.69 12.26 2.49
CA ARG A 14 22.83 11.55 1.88
C ARG A 14 22.95 10.12 2.40
N LEU A 15 22.95 9.93 3.72
CA LEU A 15 23.13 8.61 4.33
C LEU A 15 21.95 7.66 4.02
N VAL A 16 20.72 8.19 3.94
CA VAL A 16 19.56 7.41 3.49
C VAL A 16 19.71 6.99 2.02
N ALA A 17 20.21 7.87 1.15
CA ALA A 17 20.46 7.54 -0.26
C ALA A 17 21.56 6.49 -0.44
N GLU A 18 22.55 6.46 0.46
CA GLU A 18 23.57 5.40 0.56
C GLU A 18 23.02 4.07 1.13
N GLY A 19 21.74 4.02 1.50
CA GLY A 19 21.09 2.79 1.97
C GLY A 19 21.33 2.46 3.44
N TRP A 20 21.75 3.43 4.27
CA TRP A 20 21.97 3.19 5.69
C TRP A 20 20.67 2.79 6.41
N SER A 21 20.78 1.81 7.31
CA SER A 21 19.66 1.37 8.15
C SER A 21 19.32 2.40 9.23
N ASN A 22 18.08 2.39 9.72
CA ASN A 22 17.67 3.32 10.79
C ASN A 22 18.48 3.14 12.08
N ALA A 23 18.88 1.89 12.40
CA ALA A 23 19.75 1.59 13.54
C ALA A 23 21.12 2.27 13.40
N ARG A 24 21.74 2.18 12.21
CA ARG A 24 23.04 2.81 11.94
C ARG A 24 22.97 4.34 11.94
N LEU A 25 21.88 4.90 11.41
CA LEU A 25 21.60 6.34 11.48
C LEU A 25 21.40 6.81 12.93
N ALA A 26 20.73 6.00 13.76
CA ALA A 26 20.48 6.31 15.16
C ALA A 26 21.78 6.41 15.96
N GLU A 27 22.69 5.46 15.74
CA GLU A 27 24.04 5.48 16.29
C GLU A 27 24.84 6.70 15.81
N HIS A 28 24.85 6.97 14.49
CA HIS A 28 25.55 8.11 13.90
C HIS A 28 25.13 9.46 14.48
N PHE A 29 23.81 9.67 14.63
CA PHE A 29 23.27 10.93 15.14
C PHE A 29 23.12 10.98 16.68
N GLY A 30 23.44 9.90 17.40
CA GLY A 30 23.27 9.82 18.85
C GLY A 30 21.82 9.95 19.31
N VAL A 31 20.88 9.39 18.55
CA VAL A 31 19.43 9.43 18.80
C VAL A 31 18.83 8.03 18.83
N THR A 32 17.53 7.90 19.10
CA THR A 32 16.81 6.63 18.94
C THR A 32 16.40 6.41 17.48
N GLU A 33 16.17 5.16 17.09
CA GLU A 33 15.60 4.83 15.77
C GLU A 33 14.27 5.54 15.52
N SER A 34 13.46 5.71 16.56
CA SER A 34 12.21 6.49 16.49
C SER A 34 12.47 7.96 16.17
N GLY A 35 13.54 8.55 16.72
CA GLY A 35 13.99 9.91 16.38
C GLY A 35 14.42 10.03 14.91
N VAL A 36 15.15 9.04 14.39
CA VAL A 36 15.50 8.96 12.96
C VAL A 36 14.26 8.89 12.09
N LEU A 37 13.28 8.05 12.44
CA LEU A 37 12.03 7.94 11.70
C LEU A 37 11.23 9.25 11.70
N GLN A 38 11.23 10.01 12.80
CA GLN A 38 10.61 11.33 12.87
C GLN A 38 11.32 12.34 11.97
N ALA A 39 12.66 12.38 12.00
CA ALA A 39 13.44 13.27 11.14
C ALA A 39 13.31 12.92 9.65
N LYS A 40 13.29 11.63 9.29
CA LYS A 40 13.04 11.19 7.90
C LYS A 40 11.66 11.66 7.42
N ARG A 41 10.63 11.62 8.26
CA ARG A 41 9.31 12.16 7.91
C ARG A 41 9.34 13.67 7.75
N ALA A 42 9.95 14.39 8.69
CA ALA A 42 10.07 15.85 8.65
C ALA A 42 10.87 16.35 7.43
N ALA A 43 11.84 15.56 6.97
CA ALA A 43 12.68 15.85 5.80
C ALA A 43 12.09 15.32 4.47
N GLY A 44 10.89 14.74 4.46
CA GLY A 44 10.28 14.17 3.24
C GLY A 44 10.98 12.90 2.72
N LEU A 45 11.90 12.32 3.49
CA LEU A 45 12.69 11.12 3.15
C LEU A 45 11.96 9.80 3.47
N SER A 46 10.78 9.88 4.07
CA SER A 46 9.93 8.70 4.28
C SER A 46 9.01 8.51 3.08
N LYS A 47 9.01 7.30 2.51
CA LYS A 47 7.98 6.91 1.55
C LYS A 47 6.61 7.11 2.19
N PRO A 48 5.65 7.77 1.52
CA PRO A 48 4.28 7.86 2.00
C PRO A 48 3.78 6.45 2.32
N MET A 49 3.26 6.25 3.52
CA MET A 49 2.56 5.00 3.83
C MET A 49 1.35 4.92 2.91
N THR A 50 1.18 3.78 2.24
CA THR A 50 0.00 3.52 1.42
C THR A 50 -1.24 3.65 2.31
N ASP A 51 -2.11 4.59 1.98
CA ASP A 51 -3.38 4.72 2.68
C ASP A 51 -4.34 3.67 2.14
N HIS A 52 -4.84 2.83 3.03
CA HIS A 52 -5.81 1.79 2.72
C HIS A 52 -7.19 2.11 3.30
N SER A 53 -7.41 3.33 3.82
CA SER A 53 -8.69 3.77 4.37
C SER A 53 -9.85 3.57 3.39
N GLY A 54 -9.63 3.83 2.09
CA GLY A 54 -10.60 3.59 1.04
C GLY A 54 -10.94 2.12 0.78
N ALA A 55 -10.03 1.18 1.10
CA ALA A 55 -10.27 -0.25 0.93
C ALA A 55 -10.73 -0.92 2.23
N LEU A 56 -10.34 -0.37 3.38
CA LEU A 56 -10.69 -0.81 4.72
C LEU A 56 -11.29 0.38 5.49
N PRO A 57 -12.54 0.76 5.18
CA PRO A 57 -13.19 1.93 5.80
C PRO A 57 -13.54 1.71 7.29
N TRP A 58 -13.45 0.47 7.77
CA TRP A 58 -13.74 0.12 9.15
C TRP A 58 -12.54 0.30 10.07
N LYS A 59 -12.82 0.59 11.34
CA LYS A 59 -11.81 0.52 12.41
C LYS A 59 -11.58 -0.94 12.80
N ILE A 60 -10.64 -1.60 12.12
CA ILE A 60 -10.36 -3.02 12.28
C ILE A 60 -9.58 -3.29 13.58
N ARG A 61 -10.10 -4.21 14.41
CA ARG A 61 -9.40 -4.74 15.58
C ARG A 61 -8.10 -5.43 15.18
N ARG A 62 -7.09 -5.33 16.05
CA ARG A 62 -5.75 -5.86 15.80
C ARG A 62 -5.75 -7.34 15.43
N GLU A 63 -6.60 -8.14 16.06
CA GLU A 63 -6.77 -9.57 15.79
C GLU A 63 -7.30 -9.87 14.37
N HIS A 64 -8.12 -8.98 13.79
CA HIS A 64 -8.70 -9.16 12.45
C HIS A 64 -7.86 -8.53 11.35
N ASN A 65 -6.80 -7.79 11.69
CA ASN A 65 -5.99 -7.06 10.71
C ASN A 65 -5.29 -7.96 9.70
N GLN A 66 -4.97 -9.20 10.05
CA GLN A 66 -4.32 -10.16 9.17
C GLN A 66 -5.29 -11.22 8.62
N SER A 67 -6.60 -11.01 8.76
CA SER A 67 -7.60 -11.88 8.15
C SER A 67 -7.48 -11.88 6.61
N GLY A 68 -8.00 -12.94 5.99
CA GLY A 68 -8.04 -13.09 4.54
C GLY A 68 -8.66 -11.88 3.83
N PRO A 69 -9.89 -11.46 4.18
CA PRO A 69 -10.52 -10.28 3.58
C PRO A 69 -9.72 -9.00 3.74
N ALA A 70 -9.19 -8.72 4.95
CA ALA A 70 -8.39 -7.52 5.19
C ALA A 70 -7.10 -7.50 4.34
N THR A 71 -6.43 -8.65 4.22
CA THR A 71 -5.19 -8.78 3.43
C THR A 71 -5.48 -8.64 1.93
N ASN A 72 -6.55 -9.28 1.45
CA ASN A 72 -6.93 -9.21 0.04
C ASN A 72 -7.30 -7.79 -0.37
N LEU A 73 -8.09 -7.07 0.45
CA LEU A 73 -8.42 -5.68 0.19
C LEU A 73 -7.18 -4.76 0.17
N ARG A 74 -6.20 -4.96 1.06
CA ARG A 74 -4.94 -4.19 1.01
C ARG A 74 -4.13 -4.48 -0.25
N ASN A 75 -4.11 -5.73 -0.71
CA ASN A 75 -3.42 -6.09 -1.95
C ASN A 75 -4.10 -5.42 -3.16
N LEU A 76 -5.44 -5.49 -3.26
CA LEU A 76 -6.19 -4.80 -4.32
C LEU A 76 -5.98 -3.30 -4.28
N SER A 77 -6.04 -2.69 -3.09
CA SER A 77 -5.79 -1.27 -2.87
C SER A 77 -4.38 -0.86 -3.26
N SER A 78 -3.37 -1.68 -2.95
CA SER A 78 -1.98 -1.43 -3.32
C SER A 78 -1.82 -1.42 -4.84
N VAL A 79 -2.40 -2.42 -5.52
CA VAL A 79 -2.40 -2.50 -6.99
C VAL A 79 -3.12 -1.31 -7.61
N ALA A 80 -4.32 -0.97 -7.13
CA ALA A 80 -5.09 0.19 -7.60
C ALA A 80 -4.35 1.53 -7.42
N GLN A 81 -3.37 1.59 -6.52
CA GLN A 81 -2.49 2.74 -6.29
C GLN A 81 -1.15 2.66 -7.05
N GLY A 82 -1.02 1.72 -8.01
CA GLY A 82 0.19 1.52 -8.80
C GLY A 82 1.39 0.97 -8.01
N ARG A 83 1.14 0.29 -6.88
CA ARG A 83 2.22 -0.32 -6.08
C ARG A 83 2.50 -1.73 -6.58
N SER A 84 3.79 -2.08 -6.61
CA SER A 84 4.23 -3.44 -6.86
C SER A 84 3.83 -4.36 -5.69
N VAL A 85 3.05 -5.39 -6.01
CA VAL A 85 2.64 -6.46 -5.10
C VAL A 85 3.03 -7.80 -5.74
N PRO A 86 3.56 -8.78 -4.99
CA PRO A 86 3.86 -10.10 -5.54
C PRO A 86 2.65 -10.70 -6.29
N LYS A 87 2.90 -11.21 -7.50
CA LYS A 87 1.86 -11.66 -8.43
C LYS A 87 0.92 -12.69 -7.81
N GLU A 88 1.43 -13.59 -6.98
CA GLU A 88 0.66 -14.63 -6.29
C GLU A 88 -0.38 -14.03 -5.33
N LYS A 89 -0.01 -12.95 -4.63
CA LYS A 89 -0.91 -12.23 -3.72
C LYS A 89 -1.98 -11.46 -4.48
N VAL A 90 -1.61 -10.83 -5.60
CA VAL A 90 -2.56 -10.17 -6.50
C VAL A 90 -3.57 -11.16 -7.05
N ASN A 91 -3.11 -12.28 -7.61
CA ASN A 91 -3.97 -13.34 -8.16
C ASN A 91 -4.92 -13.92 -7.11
N THR A 92 -4.44 -14.11 -5.88
CA THR A 92 -5.29 -14.58 -4.78
C THR A 92 -6.37 -13.58 -4.43
N ALA A 93 -6.03 -12.29 -4.33
CA ALA A 93 -6.98 -11.24 -4.03
C ALA A 93 -8.02 -11.05 -5.16
N LEU A 94 -7.58 -11.10 -6.43
CA LEU A 94 -8.45 -11.01 -7.60
C LEU A 94 -9.42 -12.18 -7.67
N ARG A 95 -8.96 -13.42 -7.45
CA ARG A 95 -9.84 -14.61 -7.45
C ARG A 95 -10.87 -14.55 -6.32
N TRP A 96 -10.43 -14.15 -5.13
CA TRP A 96 -11.34 -13.98 -3.99
C TRP A 96 -12.42 -12.93 -4.28
N ALA A 97 -12.04 -11.75 -4.78
CA ALA A 97 -12.98 -10.68 -5.08
C ALA A 97 -13.90 -11.03 -6.24
N SER A 98 -13.38 -11.64 -7.31
CA SER A 98 -14.20 -12.08 -8.45
C SER A 98 -15.24 -13.11 -8.01
N ARG A 99 -14.86 -14.11 -7.19
CA ARG A 99 -15.83 -15.06 -6.62
C ARG A 99 -16.97 -14.35 -5.87
N LEU A 100 -16.67 -13.33 -5.05
CA LEU A 100 -17.73 -12.61 -4.34
C LEU A 100 -18.67 -11.90 -5.32
N VAL A 101 -18.12 -11.15 -6.27
CA VAL A 101 -18.90 -10.42 -7.27
C VAL A 101 -19.74 -11.35 -8.13
N ASP A 102 -19.16 -12.46 -8.60
CA ASP A 102 -19.83 -13.45 -9.45
C ASP A 102 -20.99 -14.18 -8.72
N ASN A 103 -21.04 -14.10 -7.38
CA ASN A 103 -22.09 -14.69 -6.55
C ASN A 103 -23.01 -13.63 -5.90
N ASP A 104 -22.99 -12.39 -6.39
CA ASP A 104 -23.75 -11.26 -5.82
C ASP A 104 -23.49 -11.05 -4.32
N LEU A 105 -22.23 -11.20 -3.91
CA LEU A 105 -21.76 -11.01 -2.53
C LEU A 105 -20.86 -9.79 -2.39
N ASP A 106 -20.87 -9.22 -1.19
CA ASP A 106 -19.95 -8.21 -0.69
C ASP A 106 -19.47 -8.61 0.71
N ILE A 107 -18.75 -7.72 1.39
CA ILE A 107 -18.30 -7.94 2.76
C ILE A 107 -18.87 -6.91 3.73
N ALA A 108 -19.13 -7.37 4.94
CA ALA A 108 -19.34 -6.53 6.10
C ALA A 108 -18.26 -6.83 7.16
N TYR A 109 -17.94 -5.82 7.96
CA TYR A 109 -17.08 -5.98 9.12
C TYR A 109 -17.85 -5.71 10.40
N ASP A 110 -17.68 -6.60 11.37
CA ASP A 110 -18.12 -6.43 12.75
C ASP A 110 -16.91 -6.55 13.69
N PRO A 111 -16.74 -5.67 14.69
CA PRO A 111 -15.60 -5.73 15.59
C PRO A 111 -15.53 -7.02 16.43
N GLU A 112 -16.67 -7.65 16.75
CA GLU A 112 -16.71 -8.86 17.57
C GLU A 112 -16.50 -10.12 16.74
N HIS A 113 -17.08 -10.16 15.53
CA HIS A 113 -17.12 -11.36 14.68
C HIS A 113 -16.16 -11.31 13.49
N GLY A 114 -15.58 -10.14 13.19
CA GLY A 114 -14.69 -9.95 12.05
C GLY A 114 -15.44 -9.75 10.73
N PHE A 115 -14.79 -10.16 9.64
CA PHE A 115 -15.34 -10.04 8.28
C PHE A 115 -16.30 -11.18 7.97
N ARG A 116 -17.42 -10.85 7.32
CA ARG A 116 -18.40 -11.81 6.82
C ARG A 116 -18.84 -11.45 5.41
N GLU A 117 -19.22 -12.47 4.65
CA GLU A 117 -19.84 -12.30 3.33
C GLU A 117 -21.32 -11.94 3.54
N VAL A 118 -21.81 -10.98 2.77
CA VAL A 118 -23.20 -10.50 2.81
C VAL A 118 -23.71 -10.35 1.37
N PRO A 119 -25.03 -10.40 1.12
CA PRO A 119 -25.57 -10.05 -0.19
C PRO A 119 -25.11 -8.65 -0.60
N ALA A 120 -24.69 -8.51 -1.86
CA ALA A 120 -24.32 -7.23 -2.41
C ALA A 120 -25.55 -6.30 -2.49
N GLY A 121 -25.38 -5.06 -2.04
CA GLY A 121 -26.35 -3.99 -2.26
C GLY A 121 -26.12 -3.29 -3.61
N GLU A 122 -26.85 -2.20 -3.85
CA GLU A 122 -26.71 -1.36 -5.05
C GLU A 122 -25.28 -0.85 -5.28
N ARG A 123 -24.49 -0.73 -4.20
CA ARG A 123 -23.09 -0.30 -4.23
C ARG A 123 -22.22 -1.33 -3.50
N SER A 124 -21.66 -2.28 -4.25
CA SER A 124 -20.72 -3.28 -3.72
C SER A 124 -19.31 -2.70 -3.56
N HIS A 125 -18.79 -2.79 -2.35
CA HIS A 125 -17.44 -2.35 -1.99
C HIS A 125 -16.38 -3.22 -2.66
N VAL A 126 -16.53 -4.55 -2.60
CA VAL A 126 -15.62 -5.49 -3.25
C VAL A 126 -15.63 -5.30 -4.77
N ALA A 127 -16.80 -5.08 -5.39
CA ALA A 127 -16.88 -4.82 -6.83
C ALA A 127 -16.10 -3.56 -7.23
N ALA A 128 -16.24 -2.47 -6.47
CA ALA A 128 -15.49 -1.24 -6.71
C ALA A 128 -13.97 -1.44 -6.58
N MET A 129 -13.52 -2.18 -5.56
CA MET A 129 -12.10 -2.50 -5.37
C MET A 129 -11.54 -3.41 -6.46
N LEU A 130 -12.33 -4.39 -6.91
CA LEU A 130 -11.96 -5.28 -8.01
C LEU A 130 -11.81 -4.49 -9.32
N ALA A 131 -12.77 -3.62 -9.63
CA ALA A 131 -12.74 -2.80 -10.83
C ALA A 131 -11.49 -1.89 -10.84
N ALA A 132 -11.25 -1.15 -9.76
CA ALA A 132 -10.09 -0.27 -9.65
C ALA A 132 -8.76 -1.02 -9.80
N ALA A 133 -8.62 -2.21 -9.19
CA ALA A 133 -7.42 -3.01 -9.32
C ALA A 133 -7.22 -3.54 -10.75
N ARG A 134 -8.29 -3.95 -11.45
CA ARG A 134 -8.21 -4.40 -12.85
C ARG A 134 -7.80 -3.26 -13.77
N THR A 135 -8.40 -2.08 -13.63
CA THR A 135 -8.02 -0.89 -14.41
C THR A 135 -6.54 -0.57 -14.27
N ALA A 136 -5.99 -0.58 -13.05
CA ALA A 136 -4.56 -0.33 -12.83
C ALA A 136 -3.65 -1.38 -13.49
N ILE A 137 -4.05 -2.66 -13.49
CA ILE A 137 -3.29 -3.73 -14.16
C ILE A 137 -3.33 -3.55 -15.69
N ASP A 138 -4.49 -3.21 -16.24
CA ASP A 138 -4.66 -2.99 -17.67
C ASP A 138 -3.83 -1.77 -18.14
N GLU A 139 -3.79 -0.70 -17.33
CA GLU A 139 -2.94 0.47 -17.58
C GLU A 139 -1.44 0.13 -17.54
N GLU A 140 -0.99 -0.65 -16.55
CA GLU A 140 0.41 -1.12 -16.47
C GLU A 140 0.80 -1.98 -17.69
N ALA A 141 -0.11 -2.85 -18.14
CA ALA A 141 0.07 -3.66 -19.35
C ALA A 141 0.07 -2.82 -20.64
N GLY A 142 -0.75 -1.77 -20.71
CA GLY A 142 -0.80 -0.84 -21.85
C GLY A 142 0.44 0.06 -21.97
N VAL A 143 1.01 0.50 -20.85
CA VAL A 143 2.22 1.35 -20.81
C VAL A 143 3.47 0.59 -21.25
N THR A 144 3.51 -0.72 -21.06
CA THR A 144 4.64 -1.57 -21.47
C THR A 144 4.58 -2.01 -22.95
N GLY A 145 3.53 -1.63 -23.69
CA GLY A 145 3.24 -2.13 -25.05
C GLY A 145 3.60 -1.23 -26.24
N SER A 146 4.14 -0.02 -26.06
CA SER A 146 4.51 0.86 -27.19
C SER A 146 6.02 0.98 -27.38
N PRO A 147 6.63 0.33 -28.40
CA PRO A 147 7.94 0.76 -28.89
C PRO A 147 7.78 2.10 -29.63
N PRO A 148 8.74 3.04 -29.55
CA PRO A 148 8.71 4.21 -30.41
C PRO A 148 8.90 3.75 -31.85
N GLU A 149 7.90 3.98 -32.70
CA GLU A 149 8.07 3.93 -34.15
C GLU A 149 9.15 4.96 -34.53
N ALA A 150 10.36 4.47 -34.79
CA ALA A 150 11.41 5.23 -35.43
C ALA A 150 10.96 5.52 -36.88
N THR A 151 10.15 6.55 -37.05
CA THR A 151 9.90 7.17 -38.35
C THR A 151 11.16 7.95 -38.72
N THR A 152 12.13 7.26 -39.29
CA THR A 152 13.14 7.89 -40.15
C THR A 152 12.55 7.96 -41.56
N GLN A 153 11.97 9.10 -41.90
CA GLN A 153 11.74 9.48 -43.29
C GLN A 153 12.84 10.44 -43.73
N MET A 154 13.56 9.99 -44.76
CA MET A 154 14.32 10.70 -45.81
C MET A 154 15.30 11.81 -45.43
#